data_AF-A0A1C6SS41-F1
#
_entry.id   AF-A0A1C6SS41-F1
#
_cell.length_a   1.000
_cell.length_b   1.000
_cell.length_c   1.000
_cell.angle_alpha   90.00
_cell.angle_beta   90.00
_cell.angle_gamma   90.00
#
_symmetry.space_group_name_H-M   'P 1'
#
loop_
_entity.id
_entity.type
_entity.pdbx_description
1 polymer ?
#
loop_
_entity_poly.entity_id
_entity_poly.type
_entity_poly.pdbx_seq_one_letter_code
_entity_poly.pdbx_strand_id
1 'polypeptide(L)'
;MTGPIPPHIAAATDQDRAELRQLVESARHHTDAMACEHAGTCAGGTVALALEDMPWQRVEVLLNLAIAELAVLGYGLPLHLTDAACAALEEPAPPAAPAPSRRWRR
;
A
#
# COMPACT_ATOMS: atom_id res chain seq x y z
N MET A 1 14.18 -18.63 -24.17
CA MET A 1 14.32 -17.76 -25.36
C MET A 1 13.76 -16.39 -25.00
N THR A 2 14.60 -15.42 -24.67
CA THR A 2 14.19 -14.03 -24.45
C THR A 2 14.59 -13.22 -25.67
N GLY A 3 13.69 -13.18 -26.67
CA GLY A 3 13.79 -12.20 -27.75
C GLY A 3 13.60 -10.79 -27.20
N PRO A 4 14.06 -9.75 -27.93
CA PRO A 4 13.85 -8.36 -27.51
C PRO A 4 12.35 -8.08 -27.35
N ILE A 5 11.99 -7.39 -26.27
CA ILE A 5 10.60 -6.99 -25.99
C ILE A 5 10.12 -6.10 -27.14
N PRO A 6 8.94 -6.36 -27.72
CA PRO A 6 8.36 -5.50 -28.73
C PRO A 6 8.22 -4.05 -28.23
N PRO A 7 8.52 -3.03 -29.06
CA PRO A 7 8.58 -1.63 -28.61
C PRO A 7 7.27 -1.09 -28.07
N HIS A 8 6.13 -1.57 -28.58
CA HIS A 8 4.80 -1.17 -28.07
C HIS A 8 4.53 -1.71 -26.65
N ILE A 9 5.07 -2.88 -26.31
CA ILE A 9 4.95 -3.46 -24.96
C ILE A 9 5.83 -2.68 -23.98
N ALA A 10 7.03 -2.31 -24.39
CA ALA A 10 7.93 -1.48 -23.60
C ALA A 10 7.28 -0.11 -23.30
N ALA A 11 6.76 0.57 -24.32
CA ALA A 11 6.08 1.86 -24.15
C ALA A 11 4.84 1.78 -23.24
N ALA A 12 4.03 0.72 -23.36
CA ALA A 12 2.90 0.50 -22.46
C ALA A 12 3.36 0.28 -21.01
N THR A 13 4.41 -0.52 -20.81
CA THR A 13 4.97 -0.78 -19.47
C THR A 13 5.56 0.50 -18.85
N ASP A 14 6.21 1.35 -19.64
CA ASP A 14 6.74 2.63 -19.18
C ASP A 14 5.61 3.59 -18.76
N GLN A 15 4.51 3.62 -19.50
CA GLN A 15 3.33 4.39 -19.14
C GLN A 15 2.71 3.90 -17.81
N ASP A 16 2.61 2.59 -17.63
CA ASP A 16 2.09 1.98 -16.40
C ASP A 16 2.99 2.31 -15.20
N ARG A 17 4.31 2.29 -15.38
CA ARG A 17 5.28 2.71 -14.36
C ARG A 17 5.13 4.19 -14.01
N ALA A 18 4.92 5.05 -15.00
CA ALA A 18 4.74 6.48 -14.76
C ALA A 18 3.46 6.76 -13.94
N GLU A 19 2.35 6.10 -14.30
CA GLU A 19 1.08 6.20 -13.57
C GLU A 19 1.20 5.69 -12.13
N LEU A 20 1.82 4.52 -11.94
CA LEU A 20 2.07 3.97 -10.60
C LEU A 20 2.91 4.93 -9.74
N ARG A 21 3.97 5.52 -10.29
CA ARG A 21 4.80 6.50 -9.58
C ARG A 21 4.00 7.73 -9.14
N GLN A 22 3.13 8.24 -10.02
CA GLN A 22 2.29 9.38 -9.69
C GLN A 22 1.32 9.07 -8.54
N LEU A 23 0.69 7.89 -8.56
CA LEU A 23 -0.19 7.44 -7.48
C LEU A 23 0.57 7.27 -6.16
N VAL A 24 1.74 6.64 -6.19
CA VAL A 24 2.59 6.44 -5.00
C VAL A 24 3.08 7.75 -4.42
N GLU A 25 3.54 8.69 -5.24
CA GLU A 25 4.00 10.01 -4.76
C GLU A 25 2.84 10.79 -4.14
N SER A 26 1.66 10.74 -4.78
CA SER A 26 0.44 11.34 -4.25
C SER A 26 0.03 10.72 -2.91
N ALA A 27 0.13 9.39 -2.77
CA ALA A 27 -0.15 8.70 -1.50
C ALA A 27 0.90 9.00 -0.41
N ARG A 28 2.18 9.10 -0.79
CA ARG A 28 3.30 9.35 0.14
C ARG A 28 3.15 10.70 0.86
N HIS A 29 2.68 11.72 0.16
CA HIS A 29 2.42 13.03 0.77
C HIS A 29 1.23 13.04 1.73
N HIS A 30 0.44 11.96 1.79
CA HIS A 30 -0.86 11.93 2.48
C HIS A 30 -1.14 10.57 3.14
N THR A 31 -0.14 9.99 3.82
CA THR A 31 -0.18 8.64 4.41
C THR A 31 -1.35 8.41 5.39
N ASP A 32 -1.98 9.48 5.86
CA ASP A 32 -3.18 9.47 6.70
C ASP A 32 -4.33 10.27 6.07
N ALA A 33 -4.68 9.99 4.81
CA ALA A 33 -5.75 10.70 4.07
C ALA A 33 -7.09 10.78 4.83
N MET A 34 -7.41 9.76 5.64
CA MET A 34 -8.61 9.69 6.48
C MET A 34 -8.50 10.48 7.78
N ALA A 35 -7.28 10.72 8.29
CA ALA A 35 -7.02 11.55 9.47
C ALA A 35 -6.50 12.96 9.11
N CYS A 36 -6.39 13.26 7.82
CA CYS A 36 -5.96 14.56 7.32
C CYS A 36 -7.02 15.62 7.63
N GLU A 37 -6.61 16.69 8.31
CA GLU A 37 -7.47 17.84 8.63
C GLU A 37 -8.06 18.56 7.40
N HIS A 38 -7.53 18.25 6.21
CA HIS A 38 -7.97 18.77 4.90
C HIS A 38 -8.80 17.73 4.10
N ALA A 39 -9.53 16.84 4.77
CA ALA A 39 -10.39 15.85 4.12
C ALA A 39 -11.31 16.51 3.06
N GLY A 40 -11.27 16.01 1.82
CA GLY A 40 -11.98 16.56 0.65
C GLY A 40 -11.16 17.46 -0.27
N THR A 41 -9.98 17.93 0.16
CA THR A 41 -9.00 18.67 -0.69
C THR A 41 -7.59 18.06 -0.66
N CYS A 42 -7.32 17.19 0.32
CA CYS A 42 -6.12 16.36 0.42
C CYS A 42 -5.98 15.43 -0.80
N ALA A 43 -4.79 15.41 -1.43
CA ALA A 43 -4.55 14.57 -2.61
C ALA A 43 -4.60 13.06 -2.27
N GLY A 44 -4.44 12.66 -1.01
CA GLY A 44 -4.65 11.28 -0.58
C GLY A 44 -6.10 10.80 -0.69
N GLY A 45 -7.08 11.67 -0.41
CA GLY A 45 -8.50 11.39 -0.68
C GLY A 45 -8.77 11.28 -2.18
N THR A 46 -8.06 12.07 -2.99
CA THR A 46 -8.10 11.99 -4.46
C THR A 46 -7.50 10.67 -4.97
N VAL A 47 -6.47 10.10 -4.33
CA VAL A 47 -5.92 8.79 -4.70
C VAL A 47 -6.91 7.67 -4.41
N ALA A 48 -7.55 7.65 -3.24
CA ALA A 48 -8.54 6.64 -2.90
C ALA A 48 -9.73 6.67 -3.89
N LEU A 49 -10.27 7.85 -4.16
CA LEU A 49 -11.34 8.04 -5.15
C LEU A 49 -10.89 7.66 -6.57
N ALA A 50 -9.66 8.02 -6.96
CA ALA A 50 -9.12 7.66 -8.27
C ALA A 50 -8.96 6.14 -8.43
N LEU A 51 -8.61 5.42 -7.36
CA LEU A 51 -8.56 3.96 -7.36
C LEU A 51 -9.96 3.33 -7.37
N GLU A 52 -10.94 3.92 -6.69
CA GLU A 52 -12.34 3.48 -6.72
C GLU A 52 -12.99 3.66 -8.10
N ASP A 53 -12.69 4.75 -8.80
CA ASP A 53 -13.19 5.04 -10.15
C ASP A 53 -12.45 4.26 -11.24
N MET A 54 -11.31 3.64 -10.92
CA MET A 54 -10.48 2.92 -11.89
C MET A 54 -11.07 1.54 -12.23
N PRO A 55 -11.09 1.12 -13.50
CA PRO A 55 -11.48 -0.24 -13.87
C PRO A 55 -10.60 -1.28 -13.16
N TRP A 56 -11.20 -2.34 -12.62
CA TRP A 56 -10.49 -3.39 -11.89
C TRP A 56 -9.27 -3.94 -12.65
N GLN A 57 -9.38 -4.15 -13.96
CA GLN A 57 -8.29 -4.68 -14.79
C GLN A 57 -7.06 -3.76 -14.75
N ARG A 58 -7.26 -2.44 -14.64
CA ARG A 58 -6.18 -1.48 -14.54
C ARG A 58 -5.54 -1.50 -13.15
N VAL A 59 -6.35 -1.61 -12.11
CA VAL A 59 -5.88 -1.78 -10.73
C VAL A 59 -5.01 -3.04 -10.63
N GLU A 60 -5.44 -4.15 -11.23
CA GLU A 60 -4.70 -5.41 -11.24
C GLU A 60 -3.33 -5.28 -11.94
N VAL A 61 -3.27 -4.57 -13.07
CA VAL A 61 -2.00 -4.29 -13.77
C VAL A 61 -1.06 -3.46 -12.88
N LEU A 62 -1.55 -2.38 -12.28
CA LEU A 62 -0.74 -1.51 -11.42
C LEU A 62 -0.27 -2.22 -10.15
N LEU A 63 -1.11 -3.08 -9.56
CA LEU A 63 -0.77 -3.89 -8.40
C LEU A 63 0.33 -4.90 -8.72
N ASN A 64 0.20 -5.63 -9.83
CA ASN A 64 1.22 -6.59 -10.26
C ASN A 64 2.56 -5.90 -10.56
N LEU A 65 2.50 -4.71 -11.17
CA LEU A 65 3.69 -3.90 -11.40
C LEU A 65 4.32 -3.43 -10.08
N ALA A 66 3.52 -2.98 -9.11
CA ALA A 66 4.01 -2.59 -7.80
C ALA A 66 4.68 -3.75 -7.06
N ILE A 67 4.10 -4.94 -7.10
CA ILE A 67 4.68 -6.17 -6.53
C ILE A 67 6.02 -6.49 -7.21
N ALA A 68 6.09 -6.40 -8.54
CA ALA A 68 7.32 -6.64 -9.28
C ALA A 68 8.42 -5.63 -8.92
N GLU A 69 8.09 -4.34 -8.79
CA GLU A 69 9.04 -3.29 -8.37
C GLU A 69 9.52 -3.51 -6.93
N LEU A 70 8.61 -3.87 -6.01
CA LEU A 70 8.95 -4.22 -4.63
C LEU A 70 9.88 -5.43 -4.57
N ALA A 71 9.60 -6.47 -5.36
CA ALA A 71 10.44 -7.67 -5.44
C ALA A 71 11.86 -7.34 -5.94
N VAL A 72 12.01 -6.45 -6.94
CA VAL A 72 13.32 -5.96 -7.42
C VAL A 72 14.07 -5.21 -6.32
N LEU A 73 13.35 -4.46 -5.48
CA LEU A 73 13.91 -3.77 -4.32
C LEU A 73 14.18 -4.70 -3.13
N GLY A 74 13.91 -6.00 -3.25
CA GLY A 74 14.10 -7.00 -2.20
C GLY A 74 12.98 -7.04 -1.15
N TYR A 75 11.92 -6.25 -1.33
CA TYR A 75 10.70 -6.36 -0.53
C TYR A 75 9.93 -7.60 -0.97
N GLY A 76 9.73 -8.55 -0.05
CA GLY A 76 9.12 -9.86 -0.35
C GLY A 76 10.10 -11.03 -0.37
N LEU A 77 11.41 -10.77 -0.19
CA LEU A 77 12.30 -11.82 0.31
C LEU A 77 11.79 -12.25 1.69
N PRO A 78 11.81 -13.55 2.04
CA PRO A 78 11.51 -13.98 3.40
C PRO A 78 12.46 -13.22 4.34
N LEU A 79 11.91 -12.27 5.08
CA LEU A 79 12.61 -11.67 6.20
C LEU A 79 12.89 -12.83 7.16
N HIS A 80 14.16 -13.20 7.30
CA HIS A 80 14.55 -14.02 8.43
C HIS A 80 14.25 -13.19 9.67
N LEU A 81 13.06 -13.41 10.24
CA LEU A 81 12.73 -12.89 11.55
C LEU A 81 13.81 -13.42 12.50
N THR A 82 14.43 -12.52 13.25
CA THR A 82 15.32 -12.92 14.33
C THR A 82 14.54 -13.76 15.34
N ASP A 83 15.20 -14.68 16.05
CA ASP A 83 14.56 -15.49 17.08
C ASP A 83 13.77 -14.65 18.11
N ALA A 84 14.25 -13.45 18.42
CA ALA A 84 13.56 -12.50 19.30
C ALA A 84 12.23 -11.96 18.72
N ALA A 85 12.17 -11.77 17.40
CA ALA A 85 10.96 -11.31 16.71
C ALA A 85 9.93 -12.44 16.57
N CYS A 86 10.37 -13.68 16.39
CA CYS A 86 9.50 -14.86 16.47
C CYS A 86 8.91 -15.02 17.87
N ALA A 87 9.75 -14.91 18.91
CA ALA A 87 9.30 -15.01 20.31
C ALA A 87 8.25 -13.95 20.68
N ALA A 88 8.38 -12.72 20.18
CA ALA A 88 7.42 -11.64 20.41
C ALA A 88 6.05 -11.87 19.74
N LEU A 89 5.98 -12.66 18.67
CA LEU A 89 4.71 -13.04 18.01
C LEU A 89 4.03 -14.22 18.71
N GLU A 90 4.80 -15.05 19.41
CA GLU A 90 4.31 -16.17 20.21
C GLU A 90 3.86 -15.74 21.62
N GLU A 91 4.25 -14.55 22.07
CA GLU A 91 3.76 -13.99 23.34
C GLU A 91 2.24 -13.76 23.26
N PRO A 92 1.46 -14.39 24.15
CA PRO A 92 0.02 -14.18 24.18
C PRO A 92 -0.25 -12.70 24.48
N ALA A 93 -1.15 -12.09 23.69
CA ALA A 93 -1.54 -10.71 23.86
C ALA A 93 -1.85 -10.43 25.36
N PRO A 94 -1.37 -9.30 25.92
CA PRO A 94 -1.64 -8.97 27.31
C PRO A 94 -3.15 -8.98 27.54
N PRO A 95 -3.61 -9.48 28.70
CA PRO A 95 -5.04 -9.58 28.97
C PRO A 95 -5.67 -8.21 28.76
N ALA A 96 -6.73 -8.16 27.95
CA ALA A 96 -7.42 -6.93 27.62
C ALA A 96 -7.71 -6.15 28.91
N ALA A 97 -7.18 -4.92 28.99
CA ALA A 97 -7.46 -4.05 30.11
C ALA A 97 -8.98 -3.95 30.30
N PRO A 98 -9.50 -4.03 31.54
CA PRO A 98 -10.93 -3.97 31.78
C PRO A 98 -11.48 -2.68 31.16
N ALA A 99 -12.51 -2.83 30.31
CA ALA A 99 -13.14 -1.71 29.63
C ALA A 99 -13.49 -0.61 30.65
N PRO A 100 -13.17 0.67 30.39
CA PRO A 100 -13.49 1.74 31.32
C PRO A 100 -14.99 1.76 31.57
N SER A 101 -15.40 1.54 32.82
CA SER A 101 -16.81 1.59 33.21
C SER A 101 -17.36 2.97 32.82
N ARG A 102 -18.36 3.00 31.94
CA ARG A 102 -19.09 4.24 31.60
C ARG A 102 -19.88 4.71 32.83
N ARG A 103 -19.20 5.41 33.76
CA ARG A 103 -19.85 6.30 34.74
C ARG A 103 -20.05 7.66 34.08
N TRP A 104 -21.03 7.76 33.20
CA TRP A 104 -21.61 9.07 32.89
C TRP A 104 -22.59 9.44 33.99
N ARG A 105 -22.48 10.70 34.39
CA ARG A 105 -23.01 11.31 35.61
C ARG A 105 -24.54 11.44 35.59
N ARG A 106 -25.07 11.59 36.81
CA ARG A 106 -26.44 11.94 37.21
C ARG A 106 -27.15 12.92 36.29
#